data_AF-A0A2N2FQ10-F1
#
_entry.id   AF-A0A2N2FQ10-F1
#
_cell.length_a   1.000
_cell.length_b   1.000
_cell.length_c   1.000
_cell.angle_alpha   90.00
_cell.angle_beta   90.00
_cell.angle_gamma   90.00
#
_symmetry.space_group_name_H-M   'P 1'
#
loop_
_entity.id
_entity.type
_entity.pdbx_description
1 polymer ?
#
loop_
_entity_poly.entity_id
_entity_poly.type
_entity_poly.pdbx_seq_one_letter_code
_entity_poly.pdbx_strand_id
1 'polypeptide(L)'
;MFKNVEAGKIVQGGSTITQQIAKMMYLSPERKYIRKFKEAVLSYRIDRYLTKDEILYLYLNQIYMGHGTYGIESASIGYFGKSAKDLTLPEAAMLAGLPKAPTTYSPFFYFDRAKQRQTYVLNRMMAEGFITREQMDAAIAAPLKLKRANPKDKVAGYFVETVRRYVQEKYGTDILYREGLSIYTTLDLSAQKAARDALIKGLTEMEEREKYEKGIVQGALYCMDIKTGAIIAMV
;
A
#
# COMPACT_ATOMS: atom_id res chain seq x y z
N MET A 1 8.08 25.94 9.13
CA MET A 1 7.06 27.01 9.04
C MET A 1 7.71 28.38 8.96
N PHE A 2 8.65 28.72 9.85
CA PHE A 2 9.38 30.00 9.84
C PHE A 2 10.13 30.31 8.53
N LYS A 3 10.78 29.34 7.88
CA LYS A 3 11.45 29.55 6.58
C LYS A 3 10.51 29.85 5.39
N ASN A 4 9.22 29.51 5.47
CA ASN A 4 8.27 29.77 4.37
C ASN A 4 7.65 31.17 4.45
N VAL A 5 7.62 31.77 5.64
CA VAL A 5 7.12 33.15 5.85
C VAL A 5 8.17 34.16 5.36
N GLU A 6 9.45 33.84 5.50
CA GLU A 6 10.56 34.67 5.07
C GLU A 6 10.78 34.66 3.54
N ALA A 7 10.37 33.58 2.85
CA ALA A 7 10.64 33.38 1.42
C ALA A 7 9.48 33.71 0.47
N GLY A 8 8.28 34.07 0.97
CA GLY A 8 7.12 34.47 0.14
C GLY A 8 6.58 33.41 -0.85
N LYS A 9 7.16 32.20 -0.88
CA LYS A 9 6.75 31.06 -1.71
C LYS A 9 6.88 29.76 -0.90
N ILE A 10 6.07 28.75 -1.24
CA ILE A 10 6.15 27.41 -0.62
C ILE A 10 7.40 26.70 -1.15
N VAL A 11 8.52 26.81 -0.45
CA VAL A 11 9.81 26.22 -0.86
C VAL A 11 9.97 24.77 -0.37
N GLN A 12 9.26 24.36 0.67
CA GLN A 12 9.24 22.99 1.20
C GLN A 12 7.81 22.54 1.53
N GLY A 13 7.54 21.24 1.34
CA GLY A 13 6.30 20.60 1.82
C GLY A 13 6.14 20.85 3.31
N GLY A 14 5.19 21.71 3.68
CA GLY A 14 5.20 22.44 4.96
C GLY A 14 4.74 21.66 6.20
N SER A 15 4.88 20.34 6.24
CA SER A 15 4.48 19.54 7.42
C SER A 15 5.60 18.64 7.93
N THR A 16 5.88 18.71 9.23
CA THR A 16 6.86 17.85 9.92
C THR A 16 6.35 16.41 10.00
N ILE A 17 7.23 15.45 10.34
CA ILE A 17 6.84 14.05 10.60
C ILE A 17 5.77 13.99 11.71
N THR A 18 5.98 14.71 12.82
CA THR A 18 5.00 14.83 13.91
C THR A 18 3.64 15.31 13.41
N GLN A 19 3.63 16.34 12.55
CA GLN A 19 2.39 16.86 11.95
C GLN A 19 1.72 15.86 11.00
N GLN A 20 2.50 15.04 10.29
CA GLN A 20 1.96 13.99 9.45
C GLN A 20 1.29 12.88 10.28
N ILE A 21 1.89 12.48 11.42
CA ILE A 21 1.27 11.52 12.35
C ILE A 21 -0.03 12.10 12.91
N ALA A 22 0.01 13.34 13.42
CA ALA A 22 -1.17 14.00 13.95
C ALA A 22 -2.30 14.04 12.92
N LYS A 23 -1.98 14.34 11.65
CA LYS A 23 -2.94 14.31 10.54
C LYS A 23 -3.52 12.92 10.30
N MET A 24 -2.74 11.85 10.41
CA MET A 24 -3.22 10.47 10.21
C MET A 24 -4.20 10.01 11.30
N MET A 25 -4.08 10.55 12.51
CA MET A 25 -4.93 10.23 13.66
C MET A 25 -6.32 10.90 13.61
N TYR A 26 -6.53 11.91 12.74
CA TYR A 26 -7.84 12.55 12.61
C TYR A 26 -8.70 11.84 11.55
N LEU A 27 -9.73 11.15 12.02
CA LEU A 27 -10.65 10.31 11.24
C LEU A 27 -11.90 11.04 10.72
N SER A 28 -12.06 12.35 11.01
CA SER A 28 -13.35 13.05 10.84
C SER A 28 -13.33 14.08 9.68
N PRO A 29 -14.41 14.22 8.89
CA PRO A 29 -14.51 15.14 7.74
C PRO A 29 -14.69 16.62 8.13
N GLU A 30 -14.05 17.06 9.21
CA GLU A 30 -14.15 18.43 9.71
C GLU A 30 -13.59 19.47 8.72
N ARG A 31 -14.12 20.70 8.80
CA ARG A 31 -13.63 21.85 8.00
C ARG A 31 -12.11 22.00 8.15
N LYS A 32 -11.41 22.22 7.01
CA LYS A 32 -9.95 22.19 6.89
C LYS A 32 -9.20 23.05 7.94
N TYR A 33 -9.76 24.19 8.35
CA TYR A 33 -9.14 25.10 9.32
C TYR A 33 -9.18 24.57 10.77
N ILE A 34 -10.33 24.06 11.22
CA ILE A 34 -10.48 23.48 12.57
C ILE A 34 -9.59 22.24 12.68
N ARG A 35 -9.58 21.39 11.64
CA ARG A 35 -8.69 20.24 11.57
C ARG A 35 -7.23 20.64 11.67
N LYS A 36 -6.81 21.71 10.98
CA LYS A 36 -5.41 22.18 11.02
C LYS A 36 -4.99 22.73 12.37
N PHE A 37 -5.89 23.39 13.11
CA PHE A 37 -5.62 23.78 14.49
C PHE A 37 -5.47 22.56 15.41
N LYS A 38 -6.38 21.59 15.29
CA LYS A 38 -6.31 20.32 16.03
C LYS A 38 -5.01 19.55 15.75
N GLU A 39 -4.61 19.44 14.48
CA GLU A 39 -3.32 18.87 14.07
C GLU A 39 -2.13 19.56 14.76
N ALA A 40 -2.14 20.91 14.87
CA ALA A 40 -1.07 21.65 15.54
C ALA A 40 -1.01 21.35 17.05
N VAL A 41 -2.17 21.35 17.73
CA VAL A 41 -2.26 21.04 19.17
C VAL A 41 -1.81 19.60 19.44
N LEU A 42 -2.26 18.64 18.62
CA LEU A 42 -1.87 17.24 18.78
C LEU A 42 -0.39 17.04 18.48
N SER A 43 0.16 17.69 17.45
CA SER A 43 1.59 17.62 17.14
C SER A 43 2.43 18.13 18.31
N TYR A 44 2.04 19.23 18.94
CA TYR A 44 2.70 19.75 20.13
C TYR A 44 2.67 18.75 21.29
N ARG A 45 1.53 18.09 21.52
CA ARG A 45 1.41 17.04 22.54
C ARG A 45 2.30 15.84 22.21
N ILE A 46 2.28 15.35 20.98
CA ILE A 46 3.14 14.24 20.54
C ILE A 46 4.61 14.57 20.80
N ASP A 47 5.09 15.74 20.38
CA ASP A 47 6.48 16.17 20.61
C ASP A 47 6.84 16.36 22.10
N ARG A 48 5.85 16.53 22.99
CA ARG A 48 6.05 16.65 24.44
C ARG A 48 6.10 15.31 25.16
N TYR A 49 5.37 14.31 24.66
CA TYR A 49 5.19 13.02 25.32
C TYR A 49 5.99 11.88 24.69
N LEU A 50 6.43 12.03 23.43
CA LEU A 50 7.20 11.02 22.71
C LEU A 50 8.55 11.56 22.27
N THR A 51 9.54 10.69 22.27
CA THR A 51 10.87 10.93 21.72
C THR A 51 10.83 10.99 20.18
N LYS A 52 11.87 11.54 19.57
CA LYS A 52 11.96 11.61 18.09
C LYS A 52 12.01 10.22 17.44
N ASP A 53 12.59 9.25 18.13
CA ASP A 53 12.65 7.87 17.66
C ASP A 53 11.29 7.19 17.71
N GLU A 54 10.51 7.39 18.77
CA GLU A 54 9.13 6.89 18.86
C GLU A 54 8.22 7.54 17.81
N ILE A 55 8.38 8.83 17.57
CA ILE A 55 7.66 9.56 16.52
C ILE A 55 8.02 8.97 15.15
N LEU A 56 9.31 8.76 14.88
CA LEU A 56 9.74 8.15 13.62
C LEU A 56 9.22 6.71 13.49
N TYR A 57 9.27 5.93 14.55
CA TYR A 57 8.72 4.57 14.60
C TYR A 57 7.23 4.56 14.24
N LEU A 58 6.43 5.41 14.87
CA LEU A 58 4.99 5.53 14.57
C LEU A 58 4.77 5.94 13.11
N TYR A 59 5.53 6.92 12.60
CA TYR A 59 5.43 7.35 11.22
C TYR A 59 5.74 6.22 10.23
N LEU A 60 6.86 5.52 10.44
CA LEU A 60 7.32 4.44 9.57
C LEU A 60 6.38 3.24 9.58
N ASN A 61 5.60 3.02 10.63
CA ASN A 61 4.64 1.92 10.70
C ASN A 61 3.25 2.28 10.14
N GLN A 62 2.89 3.57 10.10
CA GLN A 62 1.53 4.01 9.77
C GLN A 62 1.41 4.71 8.40
N ILE A 63 2.52 5.14 7.80
CA ILE A 63 2.50 5.85 6.53
C ILE A 63 1.94 4.98 5.40
N TYR A 64 0.97 5.51 4.65
CA TYR A 64 0.46 4.84 3.45
C TYR A 64 1.50 4.91 2.33
N MET A 65 1.86 3.75 1.77
CA MET A 65 2.92 3.61 0.75
C MET A 65 2.40 3.09 -0.59
N GLY A 66 1.08 3.06 -0.79
CA GLY A 66 0.45 2.65 -2.06
C GLY A 66 0.12 1.15 -2.09
N HIS A 67 -0.75 0.75 -3.00
CA HIS A 67 -1.15 -0.66 -3.19
C HIS A 67 -1.62 -1.36 -1.91
N GLY A 68 -2.33 -0.64 -1.04
CA GLY A 68 -2.82 -1.17 0.24
C GLY A 68 -1.73 -1.41 1.28
N THR A 69 -0.48 -1.02 1.03
CA THR A 69 0.60 -1.13 2.00
C THR A 69 0.63 0.07 2.95
N TYR A 70 0.57 -0.21 4.24
CA TYR A 70 0.76 0.74 5.33
C TYR A 70 2.01 0.33 6.11
N GLY A 71 2.93 1.28 6.26
CA GLY A 71 4.21 1.09 6.90
C GLY A 71 5.32 0.58 5.97
N ILE A 72 6.56 0.87 6.35
CA ILE A 72 7.77 0.62 5.56
C ILE A 72 8.09 -0.86 5.40
N GLU A 73 7.83 -1.68 6.44
CA GLU A 73 8.05 -3.14 6.39
C GLU A 73 7.09 -3.79 5.39
N SER A 74 5.79 -3.49 5.51
CA SER A 74 4.76 -3.95 4.58
C SER A 74 5.07 -3.53 3.14
N ALA A 75 5.52 -2.29 2.95
CA ALA A 75 5.93 -1.79 1.64
C ALA A 75 7.16 -2.53 1.10
N SER A 76 8.20 -2.75 1.93
CA SER A 76 9.39 -3.50 1.54
C SER A 76 9.06 -4.92 1.07
N ILE A 77 8.22 -5.63 1.82
CA ILE A 77 7.75 -6.96 1.45
C ILE A 77 6.90 -6.90 0.17
N GLY A 78 6.01 -5.92 0.05
CA GLY A 78 5.13 -5.75 -1.10
C GLY A 78 5.87 -5.42 -2.40
N TYR A 79 6.80 -4.48 -2.37
CA TYR A 79 7.53 -3.99 -3.55
C TYR A 79 8.78 -4.79 -3.88
N PHE A 80 9.50 -5.32 -2.88
CA PHE A 80 10.81 -5.97 -3.07
C PHE A 80 10.88 -7.40 -2.52
N GLY A 81 9.88 -7.85 -1.77
CA GLY A 81 9.82 -9.23 -1.27
C GLY A 81 10.81 -9.53 -0.14
N LYS A 82 11.28 -8.51 0.58
CA LYS A 82 12.25 -8.64 1.68
C LYS A 82 11.96 -7.66 2.80
N SER A 83 12.56 -7.90 3.97
CA SER A 83 12.41 -7.02 5.13
C SER A 83 13.02 -5.65 4.89
N ALA A 84 12.48 -4.60 5.52
CA ALA A 84 12.96 -3.23 5.34
C ALA A 84 14.41 -3.06 5.79
N LYS A 85 14.87 -3.87 6.75
CA LYS A 85 16.28 -3.89 7.19
C LYS A 85 17.26 -4.38 6.13
N ASP A 86 16.77 -5.14 5.14
CA ASP A 86 17.57 -5.74 4.06
C ASP A 86 17.49 -4.93 2.74
N LEU A 87 16.91 -3.73 2.82
CA LEU A 87 16.85 -2.81 1.69
C LEU A 87 18.22 -2.24 1.38
N THR A 88 18.56 -2.23 0.09
CA THR A 88 19.71 -1.49 -0.42
C THR A 88 19.37 0.00 -0.50
N LEU A 89 20.40 0.85 -0.54
CA LEU A 89 20.25 2.30 -0.71
C LEU A 89 19.28 2.70 -1.85
N PRO A 90 19.37 2.15 -3.08
CA PRO A 90 18.42 2.49 -4.13
C PRO A 90 16.97 2.08 -3.80
N GLU A 91 16.76 0.92 -3.20
CA GLU A 91 15.40 0.46 -2.85
C GLU A 91 14.80 1.28 -1.69
N ALA A 92 15.61 1.60 -0.68
CA ALA A 92 15.23 2.47 0.42
C ALA A 92 14.86 3.87 -0.07
N ALA A 93 15.66 4.44 -0.98
CA ALA A 93 15.38 5.73 -1.61
C ALA A 93 14.10 5.70 -2.46
N MET A 94 13.79 4.57 -3.10
CA MET A 94 12.54 4.39 -3.84
C MET A 94 11.35 4.47 -2.89
N LEU A 95 11.37 3.68 -1.81
CA LEU A 95 10.29 3.68 -0.81
C LEU A 95 10.13 5.05 -0.12
N ALA A 96 11.23 5.70 0.27
CA ALA A 96 11.21 7.04 0.88
C ALA A 96 10.63 8.12 -0.05
N GLY A 97 10.61 7.87 -1.37
CA GLY A 97 9.99 8.75 -2.36
C GLY A 97 8.46 8.69 -2.40
N LEU A 98 7.88 7.54 -2.02
CA LEU A 98 6.45 7.22 -2.21
C LEU A 98 5.49 8.07 -1.36
N PRO A 99 5.73 8.35 -0.06
CA PRO A 99 4.78 9.05 0.81
C PRO A 99 4.22 10.36 0.25
N LYS A 100 4.97 11.06 -0.61
CA LYS A 100 4.53 12.31 -1.24
C LYS A 100 3.26 12.12 -2.07
N ALA A 101 3.19 11.05 -2.85
CA ALA A 101 2.03 10.72 -3.68
C ALA A 101 2.13 9.23 -4.09
N PRO A 102 1.74 8.29 -3.21
CA PRO A 102 2.02 6.87 -3.41
C PRO A 102 1.44 6.28 -4.70
N THR A 103 0.26 6.76 -5.12
CA THR A 103 -0.38 6.34 -6.37
C THR A 103 0.35 6.92 -7.60
N THR A 104 0.72 8.20 -7.56
CA THR A 104 1.38 8.90 -8.68
C THR A 104 2.79 8.39 -8.94
N TYR A 105 3.50 8.02 -7.88
CA TYR A 105 4.86 7.49 -7.92
C TYR A 105 4.92 5.97 -7.77
N SER A 106 3.81 5.27 -8.07
CA SER A 106 3.75 3.80 -8.04
C SER A 106 4.82 3.18 -8.97
N PRO A 107 5.80 2.43 -8.45
CA PRO A 107 6.80 1.75 -9.28
C PRO A 107 6.20 0.66 -10.18
N PHE A 108 5.04 0.12 -9.82
CA PHE A 108 4.34 -0.90 -10.61
C PHE A 108 3.62 -0.34 -11.85
N PHE A 109 3.18 0.92 -11.79
CA PHE A 109 2.39 1.53 -12.89
C PHE A 109 3.13 2.66 -13.61
N TYR A 110 3.98 3.39 -12.90
CA TYR A 110 4.65 4.60 -13.39
C TYR A 110 6.13 4.60 -13.01
N PHE A 111 6.86 3.57 -13.47
CA PHE A 111 8.24 3.33 -13.07
C PHE A 111 9.15 4.54 -13.30
N ASP A 112 9.05 5.23 -14.43
CA ASP A 112 9.88 6.40 -14.72
C ASP A 112 9.63 7.55 -13.74
N ARG A 113 8.37 7.81 -13.37
CA ARG A 113 8.02 8.83 -12.37
C ARG A 113 8.55 8.44 -10.99
N ALA A 114 8.44 7.16 -10.65
CA ALA A 114 8.97 6.61 -9.41
C ALA A 114 10.51 6.76 -9.37
N LYS A 115 11.20 6.46 -10.47
CA LYS A 115 12.66 6.62 -10.62
C LYS A 115 13.09 8.08 -10.50
N GLN A 116 12.40 9.02 -11.13
CA GLN A 116 12.66 10.46 -10.94
C GLN A 116 12.51 10.88 -9.48
N ARG A 117 11.50 10.33 -8.79
CA ARG A 117 11.27 10.60 -7.38
C ARG A 117 12.35 9.98 -6.49
N GLN A 118 12.81 8.78 -6.79
CA GLN A 118 13.96 8.14 -6.14
C GLN A 118 15.22 8.99 -6.30
N THR A 119 15.54 9.44 -7.52
CA THR A 119 16.69 10.31 -7.80
C THR A 119 16.63 11.61 -7.01
N TYR A 120 15.43 12.20 -6.85
CA TYR A 120 15.26 13.35 -5.97
C TYR A 120 15.65 13.04 -4.51
N VAL A 121 15.25 11.88 -3.97
CA VAL A 121 15.62 11.47 -2.60
C VAL A 121 17.13 11.29 -2.48
N LEU A 122 17.77 10.59 -3.43
CA LEU A 122 19.22 10.37 -3.43
C LEU A 122 20.00 11.70 -3.50
N ASN A 123 19.58 12.63 -4.35
CA ASN A 123 20.16 13.98 -4.42
C ASN A 123 20.04 14.72 -3.08
N ARG A 124 18.91 14.60 -2.38
CA ARG A 124 18.73 15.20 -1.04
C ARG A 124 19.63 14.52 -0.01
N MET A 125 19.76 13.20 -0.03
CA MET A 125 20.66 12.48 0.89
C MET A 125 22.11 12.92 0.70
N MET A 126 22.56 13.07 -0.55
CA MET A 126 23.92 13.56 -0.85
C MET A 126 24.10 15.01 -0.39
N ALA A 127 23.15 15.90 -0.69
CA ALA A 127 23.23 17.31 -0.30
C ALA A 127 23.24 17.53 1.23
N GLU A 128 22.62 16.63 2.00
CA GLU A 128 22.63 16.65 3.47
C GLU A 128 23.78 15.81 4.07
N GLY A 129 24.65 15.22 3.24
CA GLY A 129 25.85 14.50 3.69
C GLY A 129 25.64 13.06 4.17
N PHE A 130 24.48 12.44 3.92
CA PHE A 130 24.22 11.05 4.33
C PHE A 130 24.87 10.00 3.41
N ILE A 131 25.17 10.36 2.17
CA ILE A 131 25.82 9.50 1.17
C ILE A 131 26.83 10.30 0.35
N THR A 132 27.82 9.62 -0.23
CA THR A 132 28.76 10.25 -1.17
C THR A 132 28.16 10.40 -2.56
N ARG A 133 28.81 11.19 -3.43
CA ARG A 133 28.41 11.33 -4.83
C ARG A 133 28.51 10.00 -5.58
N GLU A 134 29.54 9.22 -5.30
CA GLU A 134 29.76 7.91 -5.92
C GLU A 134 28.66 6.92 -5.52
N GLN A 135 28.27 6.91 -4.24
CA GLN A 135 27.14 6.09 -3.76
C GLN A 135 25.81 6.52 -4.39
N MET A 136 25.60 7.82 -4.54
CA MET A 136 24.42 8.39 -5.20
C MET A 136 24.34 7.94 -6.66
N ASP A 137 25.41 8.13 -7.43
CA ASP A 137 25.48 7.79 -8.85
C ASP A 137 25.30 6.27 -9.07
N ALA A 138 25.94 5.46 -8.23
CA ALA A 138 25.76 4.00 -8.23
C ALA A 138 24.31 3.59 -7.92
N ALA A 139 23.67 4.23 -6.92
CA ALA A 139 22.28 3.94 -6.58
C ALA A 139 21.28 4.38 -7.68
N ILE A 140 21.56 5.49 -8.37
CA ILE A 140 20.75 5.93 -9.52
C ILE A 140 20.86 4.89 -10.65
N ALA A 141 22.06 4.42 -10.96
CA ALA A 141 22.32 3.45 -12.03
C ALA A 141 21.86 2.02 -11.70
N ALA A 142 21.72 1.67 -10.41
CA ALA A 142 21.36 0.33 -9.98
C ALA A 142 19.97 -0.10 -10.53
N PRO A 143 19.86 -1.32 -11.11
CA PRO A 143 18.58 -1.86 -11.55
C PRO A 143 17.73 -2.22 -10.33
N LEU A 144 16.47 -1.79 -10.34
CA LEU A 144 15.50 -2.13 -9.30
C LEU A 144 14.68 -3.34 -9.72
N LYS A 145 14.80 -4.44 -8.99
CA LYS A 145 13.99 -5.65 -9.19
C LYS A 145 12.75 -5.57 -8.30
N LEU A 146 11.65 -5.08 -8.86
CA LEU A 146 10.37 -5.12 -8.17
C LEU A 146 9.86 -6.57 -8.11
N LYS A 147 9.29 -6.95 -6.96
CA LYS A 147 8.51 -8.17 -6.82
C LYS A 147 7.40 -8.12 -7.86
N ARG A 148 7.32 -9.11 -8.75
CA ARG A 148 6.17 -9.22 -9.64
C ARG A 148 4.92 -9.32 -8.77
N ALA A 149 3.97 -8.41 -8.98
CA ALA A 149 2.62 -8.60 -8.45
C ALA A 149 2.07 -9.87 -9.10
N ASN A 150 2.23 -11.01 -8.43
CA ASN A 150 1.82 -12.29 -8.98
C ASN A 150 0.31 -12.32 -8.90
N PRO A 151 -0.43 -12.43 -10.03
CA PRO A 151 -1.87 -12.65 -9.97
C PRO A 151 -2.20 -13.96 -9.23
N LYS A 152 -1.23 -14.89 -9.18
CA LYS A 152 -1.29 -16.16 -8.42
C LYS A 152 -1.33 -15.97 -6.91
N ASP A 153 -0.91 -14.82 -6.38
CA ASP A 153 -1.02 -14.50 -4.95
C ASP A 153 -2.47 -14.12 -4.57
N LYS A 154 -3.33 -13.84 -5.55
CA LYS A 154 -4.78 -13.64 -5.36
C LYS A 154 -5.51 -14.98 -5.33
N VAL A 155 -5.21 -15.81 -4.33
CA VAL A 155 -6.03 -16.97 -4.03
C VAL A 155 -7.44 -16.49 -3.70
N ALA A 156 -8.45 -17.07 -4.34
CA ALA A 156 -9.86 -16.72 -4.15
C ALA A 156 -10.17 -15.21 -4.32
N GLY A 157 -9.68 -14.57 -5.38
CA GLY A 157 -9.78 -13.11 -5.56
C GLY A 157 -11.18 -12.52 -5.38
N TYR A 158 -12.21 -13.14 -5.95
CA TYR A 158 -13.60 -12.72 -5.76
C TYR A 158 -14.06 -12.86 -4.30
N PHE A 159 -13.63 -13.94 -3.62
CA PHE A 159 -13.94 -14.19 -2.20
C PHE A 159 -13.32 -13.13 -1.31
N VAL A 160 -12.03 -12.87 -1.50
CA VAL A 160 -11.30 -11.84 -0.76
C VAL A 160 -11.92 -10.47 -0.99
N GLU A 161 -12.33 -10.13 -2.21
CA GLU A 161 -13.00 -8.85 -2.50
C GLU A 161 -14.37 -8.74 -1.81
N THR A 162 -15.16 -9.81 -1.78
CA THR A 162 -16.44 -9.82 -1.06
C THR A 162 -16.24 -9.67 0.45
N VAL A 163 -15.25 -10.36 1.03
CA VAL A 163 -14.87 -10.18 2.44
C VAL A 163 -14.41 -8.74 2.71
N ARG A 164 -13.57 -8.18 1.82
CA ARG A 164 -13.08 -6.79 1.91
C ARG A 164 -14.24 -5.79 1.92
N ARG A 165 -15.22 -5.94 1.00
CA ARG A 165 -16.41 -5.08 0.95
C ARG A 165 -17.26 -5.23 2.22
N TYR A 166 -17.50 -6.45 2.67
CA TYR A 166 -18.26 -6.71 3.89
C TYR A 166 -17.63 -6.06 5.12
N VAL A 167 -16.31 -6.21 5.30
CA VAL A 167 -15.58 -5.61 6.42
C VAL A 167 -15.58 -4.09 6.32
N GLN A 168 -15.36 -3.55 5.11
CA GLN A 168 -15.39 -2.10 4.88
C GLN A 168 -16.78 -1.51 5.20
N GLU A 169 -17.85 -2.15 4.80
CA GLU A 169 -19.23 -1.68 5.05
C GLU A 169 -19.57 -1.74 6.53
N LYS A 170 -19.17 -2.81 7.22
CA LYS A 170 -19.51 -3.05 8.62
C LYS A 170 -18.66 -2.27 9.61
N TYR A 171 -17.36 -2.12 9.34
CA TYR A 171 -16.39 -1.53 10.26
C TYR A 171 -15.73 -0.25 9.73
N GLY A 172 -15.96 0.11 8.47
CA GLY A 172 -15.35 1.27 7.85
C GLY A 172 -13.97 0.98 7.23
N THR A 173 -13.60 1.84 6.27
CA THR A 173 -12.35 1.76 5.51
C THR A 173 -11.11 1.85 6.40
N ASP A 174 -11.12 2.71 7.42
CA ASP A 174 -9.94 2.93 8.25
C ASP A 174 -9.64 1.71 9.13
N ILE A 175 -10.67 1.09 9.73
CA ILE A 175 -10.52 -0.14 10.52
C ILE A 175 -9.96 -1.28 9.66
N LEU A 176 -10.51 -1.46 8.45
CA LEU A 176 -10.04 -2.50 7.52
C LEU A 176 -8.55 -2.38 7.18
N TYR A 177 -8.04 -1.15 6.99
CA TYR A 177 -6.70 -0.95 6.45
C TYR A 177 -5.64 -0.55 7.47
N ARG A 178 -6.00 -0.14 8.69
CA ARG A 178 -5.05 0.45 9.65
C ARG A 178 -4.97 -0.26 11.00
N GLU A 179 -6.00 -0.98 11.41
CA GLU A 179 -6.10 -1.57 12.76
C GLU A 179 -5.53 -3.00 12.85
N GLY A 180 -4.83 -3.48 11.82
CA GLY A 180 -4.10 -4.75 11.85
C GLY A 180 -4.99 -5.99 12.07
N LEU A 181 -6.22 -5.98 11.53
CA LEU A 181 -7.19 -7.05 11.73
C LEU A 181 -6.69 -8.41 11.23
N SER A 182 -6.91 -9.44 12.04
CA SER A 182 -6.86 -10.84 11.58
C SER A 182 -8.26 -11.31 11.21
N ILE A 183 -8.51 -11.56 9.92
CA ILE A 183 -9.83 -11.93 9.41
C ILE A 183 -9.87 -13.44 9.14
N TYR A 184 -10.65 -14.17 9.93
CA TYR A 184 -10.95 -15.58 9.72
C TYR A 184 -12.24 -15.71 8.93
N THR A 185 -12.24 -16.52 7.88
CA THR A 185 -13.36 -16.62 6.93
C THR A 185 -13.79 -18.07 6.73
N THR A 186 -14.89 -18.26 6.02
CA THR A 186 -15.44 -19.57 5.64
C THR A 186 -14.78 -20.16 4.40
N LEU A 187 -13.79 -19.47 3.81
CA LEU A 187 -13.10 -19.94 2.60
C LEU A 187 -12.42 -21.29 2.85
N ASP A 188 -12.80 -22.28 2.06
CA ASP A 188 -12.08 -23.54 1.96
C ASP A 188 -11.22 -23.51 0.69
N LEU A 189 -9.89 -23.56 0.87
CA LEU A 189 -8.94 -23.47 -0.24
C LEU A 189 -9.01 -24.67 -1.19
N SER A 190 -9.36 -25.85 -0.67
CA SER A 190 -9.50 -27.06 -1.48
C SER A 190 -10.77 -26.97 -2.33
N ALA A 191 -11.89 -26.54 -1.73
CA ALA A 191 -13.14 -26.30 -2.44
C ALA A 191 -13.00 -25.18 -3.49
N GLN A 192 -12.32 -24.09 -3.14
CA GLN A 192 -12.03 -22.98 -4.06
C GLN A 192 -11.23 -23.43 -5.28
N LYS A 193 -10.21 -24.26 -5.07
CA LYS A 193 -9.41 -24.82 -6.16
C LYS A 193 -10.26 -25.73 -7.04
N ALA A 194 -11.00 -26.66 -6.44
CA ALA A 194 -11.88 -27.59 -7.18
C ALA A 194 -12.95 -26.84 -7.99
N ALA A 195 -13.59 -25.83 -7.41
CA ALA A 195 -14.56 -24.97 -8.07
C ALA A 195 -13.95 -24.25 -9.27
N ARG A 196 -12.74 -23.69 -9.12
CA ARG A 196 -12.04 -23.00 -10.21
C ARG A 196 -11.70 -23.94 -11.34
N ASP A 197 -11.14 -25.10 -11.02
CA ASP A 197 -10.74 -26.09 -12.01
C ASP A 197 -11.98 -26.63 -12.77
N ALA A 198 -13.08 -26.87 -12.05
CA ALA A 198 -14.36 -27.29 -12.66
C ALA A 198 -14.95 -26.23 -13.59
N LEU A 199 -14.94 -24.95 -13.18
CA LEU A 199 -15.46 -23.87 -14.01
C LEU A 199 -14.62 -23.65 -15.27
N ILE A 200 -13.29 -23.61 -15.14
CA ILE A 200 -12.38 -23.46 -16.30
C ILE A 200 -12.57 -24.63 -17.27
N LYS A 201 -12.65 -25.86 -16.76
CA LYS A 201 -12.91 -27.04 -17.58
C LYS A 201 -14.24 -26.93 -18.32
N GLY A 202 -15.32 -26.61 -17.61
CA GLY A 202 -16.66 -26.50 -18.22
C GLY A 202 -16.76 -25.39 -19.27
N LEU A 203 -16.12 -24.24 -19.03
CA LEU A 203 -16.07 -23.15 -20.00
C LEU A 203 -15.29 -23.56 -21.25
N THR A 204 -14.13 -24.22 -21.09
CA THR A 204 -13.33 -24.70 -22.22
C THR A 204 -14.10 -25.72 -23.06
N GLU A 205 -14.73 -26.71 -22.42
CA GLU A 205 -15.53 -27.73 -23.11
C GLU A 205 -16.75 -27.13 -23.84
N MET A 206 -17.36 -26.08 -23.28
CA MET A 206 -18.47 -25.36 -23.91
C MET A 206 -17.99 -24.55 -25.12
N GLU A 207 -16.90 -23.81 -24.99
CA GLU A 207 -16.31 -23.04 -26.11
C GLU A 207 -15.94 -23.95 -27.28
N GLU A 208 -15.35 -25.12 -27.00
CA GLU A 208 -14.99 -26.11 -28.01
C GLU A 208 -16.22 -26.71 -28.70
N ARG A 209 -17.24 -27.08 -27.94
CA ARG A 209 -18.47 -27.69 -28.48
C ARG A 209 -19.27 -26.73 -29.35
N GLU A 210 -19.44 -25.49 -28.89
CA GLU A 210 -20.25 -24.47 -29.57
C GLU A 210 -19.43 -23.65 -30.59
N LYS A 211 -18.11 -23.91 -30.71
CA LYS A 211 -17.15 -23.21 -31.58
C LYS A 211 -17.08 -21.70 -31.31
N TYR A 212 -17.17 -21.31 -30.04
CA TYR A 212 -16.94 -19.92 -29.64
C TYR A 212 -15.45 -19.58 -29.67
N GLU A 213 -15.14 -18.30 -29.83
CA GLU A 213 -13.78 -17.82 -29.65
C GLU A 213 -13.39 -17.94 -28.16
N LYS A 214 -12.15 -18.34 -27.91
CA LYS A 214 -11.65 -18.59 -26.56
C LYS A 214 -11.72 -17.33 -25.69
N GLY A 215 -12.31 -17.45 -24.51
CA GLY A 215 -12.44 -16.38 -23.53
C GLY A 215 -13.67 -15.49 -23.71
N ILE A 216 -14.53 -15.73 -24.70
CA ILE A 216 -15.80 -15.03 -24.83
C ILE A 216 -16.79 -15.50 -23.76
N VAL A 217 -16.79 -16.79 -23.43
CA VAL A 217 -17.77 -17.34 -22.48
C VAL A 217 -17.28 -17.08 -21.06
N GLN A 218 -18.13 -16.45 -20.27
CA GLN A 218 -17.89 -16.17 -18.86
C GLN A 218 -18.76 -17.08 -17.99
N GLY A 219 -18.28 -17.37 -16.79
CA GLY A 219 -19.02 -18.18 -15.82
C GLY A 219 -18.78 -17.68 -14.40
N ALA A 220 -19.69 -18.06 -13.51
CA ALA A 220 -19.57 -17.82 -12.09
C ALA A 220 -19.98 -19.09 -11.33
N LEU A 221 -19.30 -19.37 -10.22
CA LEU A 221 -19.58 -20.55 -9.40
C LEU A 221 -19.48 -20.20 -7.92
N TYR A 222 -20.52 -20.57 -7.17
CA TYR A 222 -20.58 -20.43 -5.72
C TYR A 222 -20.76 -21.80 -5.08
N CYS A 223 -19.93 -22.14 -4.10
CA CYS A 223 -20.14 -23.31 -3.25
C CYS A 223 -20.57 -22.85 -1.87
N MET A 224 -21.60 -23.48 -1.33
CA MET A 224 -22.17 -23.16 -0.02
C MET A 224 -22.28 -24.42 0.83
N ASP A 225 -21.93 -24.31 2.10
CA ASP A 225 -22.23 -25.32 3.10
C ASP A 225 -23.75 -25.35 3.35
N ILE A 226 -24.37 -26.51 3.12
CA ILE A 226 -25.84 -26.68 3.15
C ILE A 226 -26.42 -26.46 4.54
N LYS A 227 -25.65 -26.74 5.61
CA LYS A 227 -26.13 -26.67 6.99
C LYS A 227 -26.08 -25.24 7.54
N THR A 228 -25.06 -24.49 7.16
CA THR A 228 -24.74 -23.18 7.74
C THR A 228 -25.06 -22.02 6.79
N GLY A 229 -25.22 -22.28 5.49
CA GLY A 229 -25.33 -21.24 4.47
C GLY A 229 -24.01 -20.52 4.18
N ALA A 230 -22.89 -20.98 4.75
CA ALA A 230 -21.58 -20.36 4.57
C ALA A 230 -21.09 -20.56 3.13
N ILE A 231 -20.69 -19.47 2.46
CA ILE A 231 -19.99 -19.57 1.18
C ILE A 231 -18.57 -20.09 1.46
N ILE A 232 -18.21 -21.20 0.84
CA ILE A 232 -16.90 -21.86 1.02
C ILE A 232 -15.98 -21.71 -0.20
N ALA A 233 -16.55 -21.39 -1.36
CA ALA A 233 -15.81 -21.05 -2.58
C ALA A 233 -16.62 -20.08 -3.45
N MET A 234 -15.91 -19.21 -4.18
CA MET A 234 -16.48 -18.30 -5.17
C MET A 234 -15.50 -18.04 -6.30
N VAL A 235 -15.91 -18.32 -7.53
CA VAL A 235 -15.12 -18.19 -8.76
C VAL A 235 -15.88 -17.35 -9.77
#